data_AF-A0A0S8AGJ4-F1
#
_entry.id   AF-A0A0S8AGJ4-F1
#
_cell.length_a   1.000
_cell.length_b   1.000
_cell.length_c   1.000
_cell.angle_alpha   90.00
_cell.angle_beta   90.00
_cell.angle_gamma   90.00
#
_symmetry.space_group_name_H-M   'P 1'
#
loop_
_entity.id
_entity.type
_entity.pdbx_description
1 polymer ?
#
loop_
_entity_poly.entity_id
_entity_poly.type
_entity_poly.pdbx_seq_one_letter_code
_entity_poly.pdbx_strand_id
1 'polypeptide(L)'
;IKSDVLDIAEELNQLEEKLLYPSNTQVAVFVSLDSGETFRLDSVEIQLDGKPVAHHIYTFKELEALQKGGVQRIYTGNILAGDHDLLVSVMGKSQGGADYQKMERFKVNKDVGPKIVEVSLTAESITFKDR
;
A
#
# COMPACT_ATOMS: atom_id res chain seq x y z
N ILE A 1 -9.91 -52.00 12.22
CA ILE A 1 -10.62 -51.23 13.27
C ILE A 1 -9.68 -51.09 14.47
N LYS A 2 -9.12 -49.94 14.79
CA LYS A 2 -9.36 -48.55 14.38
C LYS A 2 -8.03 -47.82 14.49
N SER A 3 -7.56 -47.25 13.39
CA SER A 3 -6.32 -46.45 13.31
C SER A 3 -6.67 -44.97 13.19
N ASP A 4 -7.63 -44.51 13.99
CA ASP A 4 -8.29 -43.21 13.82
C ASP A 4 -8.14 -42.35 15.09
N VAL A 5 -6.92 -42.14 15.57
CA VAL A 5 -6.68 -41.23 16.72
C VAL A 5 -5.41 -40.38 16.57
N LEU A 6 -4.87 -40.22 15.37
CA LEU A 6 -3.61 -39.50 15.14
C LEU A 6 -3.71 -38.34 14.12
N ASP A 7 -4.92 -37.90 13.77
CA ASP A 7 -5.14 -36.80 12.81
C ASP A 7 -5.79 -35.55 13.43
N ILE A 8 -5.61 -35.29 14.73
CA ILE A 8 -6.17 -34.09 15.39
C ILE A 8 -5.10 -33.29 16.17
N ALA A 9 -3.82 -33.43 15.81
CA ALA A 9 -2.74 -32.64 16.43
C ALA A 9 -2.07 -31.64 15.47
N GLU A 10 -2.34 -31.73 14.16
CA GLU A 10 -1.61 -30.92 13.17
C GLU A 10 -2.36 -29.67 12.70
N GLU A 11 -3.69 -29.61 12.85
CA GLU A 11 -4.48 -28.41 12.52
C GLU A 11 -4.52 -27.35 13.64
N LEU A 12 -4.23 -27.73 14.89
CA LEU A 12 -4.19 -26.78 16.02
C LEU A 12 -2.87 -26.00 16.08
N ASN A 13 -1.76 -26.59 15.63
CA ASN A 13 -0.45 -25.94 15.67
C ASN A 13 -0.24 -24.89 14.58
N GLN A 14 -0.97 -24.97 13.46
CA GLN A 14 -0.87 -23.94 12.40
C GLN A 14 -1.70 -22.68 12.68
N LEU A 15 -2.54 -22.69 13.73
CA LEU A 15 -3.33 -21.52 14.13
C LEU A 15 -2.77 -20.78 15.35
N GLU A 16 -2.00 -21.45 16.23
CA GLU A 16 -1.53 -20.86 17.49
C GLU A 16 -0.31 -19.93 17.37
N GLU A 17 0.51 -20.01 16.32
CA GLU A 17 1.65 -19.08 16.15
C GLU A 17 1.26 -17.68 15.62
N LYS A 18 0.01 -17.47 15.17
CA LYS A 18 -0.43 -16.17 14.61
C LYS A 18 -1.09 -15.22 15.62
N LEU A 19 -1.40 -15.67 16.84
CA LEU A 19 -2.17 -14.91 17.83
C LEU A 19 -1.34 -14.21 18.92
N LEU A 20 -0.02 -14.42 18.97
CA LEU A 20 0.82 -13.89 20.06
C LEU A 20 1.26 -12.42 19.88
N TYR A 21 1.01 -11.80 18.71
CA TYR A 21 1.48 -10.42 18.42
C TYR A 21 0.41 -9.54 17.76
N PRO A 22 -0.68 -9.17 18.46
CA PRO A 22 -1.70 -8.26 17.94
C PRO A 22 -1.21 -6.81 17.70
N SER A 23 0.05 -6.49 18.06
CA SER A 23 0.58 -5.12 18.00
C SER A 23 1.44 -4.81 16.77
N ASN A 24 1.87 -5.81 15.99
CA ASN A 24 2.83 -5.62 14.90
C ASN A 24 2.26 -5.88 13.49
N THR A 25 0.93 -5.96 13.33
CA THR A 25 0.26 -6.15 12.03
C THR A 25 0.13 -4.86 11.21
N GLN A 26 0.63 -3.74 11.72
CA GLN A 26 0.47 -2.44 11.09
C GLN A 26 1.24 -2.34 9.77
N VAL A 27 0.55 -1.81 8.75
CA VAL A 27 1.14 -1.29 7.52
C VAL A 27 0.82 0.19 7.41
N ALA A 28 1.82 0.99 7.01
CA ALA A 28 1.63 2.39 6.67
C ALA A 28 2.08 2.63 5.22
N VAL A 29 1.19 3.22 4.43
CA VAL A 29 1.45 3.56 3.03
C VAL A 29 1.63 5.06 2.94
N PHE A 30 2.74 5.45 2.32
CA PHE A 30 3.10 6.83 2.08
C PHE A 30 3.12 7.12 0.59
N VAL A 31 2.75 8.32 0.21
CA VAL A 31 2.78 8.83 -1.17
C VAL A 31 3.71 10.04 -1.19
N SER A 32 4.66 10.02 -2.13
CA SER A 32 5.57 11.12 -2.42
C SER A 32 5.54 11.43 -3.91
N LEU A 33 5.90 12.65 -4.28
CA LEU A 33 6.12 13.06 -5.66
C LEU A 33 7.63 13.24 -5.86
N ASP A 34 8.18 12.76 -6.97
CA ASP A 34 9.59 13.02 -7.26
C ASP A 34 9.85 14.51 -7.57
N SER A 35 11.08 14.95 -7.32
CA SER A 35 11.44 16.36 -7.36
C SER A 35 11.59 16.82 -8.81
N GLY A 36 10.78 17.81 -9.22
CA GLY A 36 10.80 18.33 -10.59
C GLY A 36 9.64 17.83 -11.47
N GLU A 37 8.73 17.05 -10.90
CA GLU A 37 7.53 16.60 -11.58
C GLU A 37 6.52 17.73 -11.78
N THR A 38 6.11 17.95 -13.03
CA THR A 38 5.21 19.04 -13.42
C THR A 38 3.78 18.58 -13.70
N PHE A 39 3.48 17.30 -13.56
CA PHE A 39 2.11 16.82 -13.72
C PHE A 39 1.27 17.24 -12.52
N ARG A 40 0.00 17.53 -12.79
CA ARG A 40 -0.96 17.88 -11.75
C ARG A 40 -1.61 16.60 -11.24
N LEU A 41 -1.32 16.23 -10.00
CA LEU A 41 -2.02 15.15 -9.32
C LEU A 41 -3.39 15.64 -8.85
N ASP A 42 -4.46 14.95 -9.26
CA ASP A 42 -5.82 15.25 -8.80
C ASP A 42 -6.25 14.27 -7.71
N SER A 43 -6.01 12.96 -7.88
CA SER A 43 -6.31 11.98 -6.84
C SER A 43 -5.41 10.75 -6.85
N VAL A 44 -5.33 10.09 -5.69
CA VAL A 44 -4.72 8.77 -5.51
C VAL A 44 -5.71 7.86 -4.82
N GLU A 45 -5.87 6.65 -5.35
CA GLU A 45 -6.60 5.56 -4.73
C GLU A 45 -5.65 4.39 -4.46
N ILE A 46 -5.77 3.82 -3.28
CA ILE A 46 -5.03 2.65 -2.83
C ILE A 46 -6.02 1.52 -2.59
N GLN A 47 -5.75 0.37 -3.23
CA GLN A 47 -6.44 -0.87 -2.92
C GLN A 47 -5.45 -1.89 -2.38
N LEU A 48 -5.88 -2.66 -1.39
CA LEU A 48 -5.11 -3.75 -0.81
C LEU A 48 -5.94 -5.03 -0.89
N ASP A 49 -5.37 -6.09 -1.48
CA ASP A 49 -6.03 -7.37 -1.74
C ASP A 49 -7.38 -7.20 -2.45
N GLY A 50 -7.42 -6.27 -3.42
CA GLY A 50 -8.63 -5.93 -4.18
C GLY A 50 -9.68 -5.12 -3.41
N LYS A 51 -9.39 -4.67 -2.18
CA LYS A 51 -10.29 -3.82 -1.38
C LYS A 51 -9.80 -2.37 -1.40
N PRO A 52 -10.62 -1.38 -1.76
CA PRO A 52 -10.24 0.02 -1.66
C PRO A 52 -10.07 0.40 -0.18
N VAL A 53 -8.85 0.84 0.18
CA VAL A 53 -8.50 1.18 1.57
C VAL A 53 -8.26 2.67 1.78
N ALA A 54 -7.92 3.41 0.71
CA ALA A 54 -7.82 4.87 0.75
C ALA A 54 -8.13 5.48 -0.61
N HIS A 55 -8.75 6.66 -0.60
CA HIS A 55 -8.94 7.50 -1.78
C HIS A 55 -8.82 8.96 -1.33
N HIS A 56 -7.87 9.70 -1.92
CA HIS A 56 -7.62 11.09 -1.57
C HIS A 56 -7.65 11.97 -2.81
N ILE A 57 -8.38 13.09 -2.74
CA ILE A 57 -8.41 14.13 -3.76
C ILE A 57 -7.55 15.29 -3.25
N TYR A 58 -6.56 15.69 -4.04
CA TYR A 58 -5.58 16.69 -3.64
C TYR A 58 -6.06 18.10 -3.88
N THR A 59 -5.87 18.96 -2.89
CA THR A 59 -5.95 20.39 -3.05
C THR A 59 -4.66 20.95 -3.65
N PHE A 60 -4.72 22.16 -4.21
CA PHE A 60 -3.54 22.83 -4.74
C PHE A 60 -2.40 22.96 -3.70
N LYS A 61 -2.74 23.24 -2.44
CA LYS A 61 -1.75 23.38 -1.36
C LYS A 61 -1.07 22.06 -1.01
N GLU A 62 -1.82 20.96 -1.01
CA GLU A 62 -1.25 19.63 -0.75
C GLU A 62 -0.36 19.18 -1.90
N LEU A 63 -0.78 19.44 -3.15
CA LEU A 63 0.05 19.19 -4.32
C LEU A 63 1.36 19.99 -4.26
N GLU A 64 1.28 21.28 -3.93
CA GLU A 64 2.46 22.13 -3.77
C GLU A 64 3.40 21.60 -2.66
N ALA A 65 2.85 21.09 -1.56
CA ALA A 65 3.63 20.48 -0.50
C ALA A 65 4.33 19.19 -0.97
N LEU A 66 3.63 18.32 -1.70
CA LEU A 66 4.22 17.11 -2.29
C LEU A 66 5.33 17.45 -3.30
N GLN A 67 5.11 18.44 -4.17
CA GLN A 67 6.11 18.93 -5.13
C GLN A 67 7.38 19.48 -4.47
N LYS A 68 7.26 19.99 -3.25
CA LYS A 68 8.39 20.48 -2.43
C LYS A 68 9.08 19.35 -1.64
N GLY A 69 8.81 18.09 -1.97
CA GLY A 69 9.37 16.93 -1.27
C GLY A 69 8.58 16.52 -0.02
N GLY A 70 7.35 17.00 0.12
CA GLY A 70 6.41 16.52 1.13
C GLY A 70 6.08 15.05 0.92
N VAL A 71 5.85 14.35 2.02
CA VAL A 71 5.41 12.95 2.01
C VAL A 71 4.10 12.87 2.75
N GLN A 72 3.07 12.31 2.11
CA GLN A 72 1.77 12.11 2.72
C GLN A 72 1.63 10.67 3.17
N ARG A 73 1.15 10.47 4.40
CA ARG A 73 0.65 9.17 4.83
C ARG A 73 -0.79 8.99 4.36
N ILE A 74 -1.01 8.18 3.33
CA ILE A 74 -2.34 8.01 2.72
C ILE A 74 -3.17 6.93 3.41
N TYR A 75 -2.52 5.91 3.96
CA TYR A 75 -3.19 4.81 4.63
C TYR A 75 -2.38 4.29 5.81
N THR A 76 -3.07 3.88 6.87
CA THR A 76 -2.50 3.09 7.95
C THR A 76 -3.54 2.10 8.41
N GLY A 77 -3.19 0.83 8.45
CA GLY A 77 -4.11 -0.24 8.80
C GLY A 77 -3.37 -1.48 9.23
N ASN A 78 -4.11 -2.55 9.53
CA ASN A 78 -3.54 -3.83 9.94
C ASN A 78 -3.77 -4.85 8.84
N ILE A 79 -2.71 -5.58 8.49
CA ILE A 79 -2.72 -6.64 7.48
C ILE A 79 -2.07 -7.90 8.08
N LEU A 80 -2.50 -9.06 7.63
CA LEU A 80 -1.96 -10.33 8.13
C LEU A 80 -0.51 -10.50 7.68
N ALA A 81 0.24 -11.40 8.31
CA ALA A 81 1.54 -11.79 7.77
C ALA A 81 1.34 -12.61 6.48
N GLY A 82 2.14 -12.30 5.44
CA GLY A 82 2.06 -12.90 4.11
C GLY A 82 2.23 -11.90 2.97
N ASP A 83 2.03 -12.37 1.74
CA ASP A 83 2.01 -11.53 0.55
C ASP A 83 0.65 -10.86 0.39
N HIS A 84 0.68 -9.55 0.12
CA HIS A 84 -0.50 -8.73 -0.16
C HIS A 84 -0.34 -7.99 -1.48
N ASP A 85 -1.43 -7.89 -2.23
CA ASP A 85 -1.44 -7.14 -3.49
C ASP A 85 -1.84 -5.68 -3.21
N LEU A 86 -0.94 -4.74 -3.50
CA LEU A 86 -1.16 -3.31 -3.41
C LEU A 86 -1.38 -2.75 -4.82
N LEU A 87 -2.58 -2.22 -5.07
CA LEU A 87 -2.89 -1.48 -6.29
C LEU A 87 -2.86 0.02 -5.98
N VAL A 88 -2.06 0.75 -6.74
CA VAL A 88 -2.04 2.21 -6.69
C VAL A 88 -2.64 2.73 -7.98
N SER A 89 -3.71 3.51 -7.87
CA SER A 89 -4.33 4.23 -8.99
C SER A 89 -4.15 5.73 -8.81
N VAL A 90 -3.72 6.40 -9.86
CA VAL A 90 -3.36 7.82 -9.87
C VAL A 90 -4.11 8.48 -11.00
N MET A 91 -4.78 9.59 -10.70
CA MET A 91 -5.48 10.41 -11.68
C MET A 91 -5.01 11.86 -11.60
N GLY A 92 -4.94 12.51 -12.74
CA GLY A 92 -4.46 13.88 -12.82
C GLY A 92 -4.49 14.45 -14.24
N LYS A 93 -3.72 15.52 -14.43
CA LYS A 93 -3.50 16.16 -15.72
C LYS A 93 -2.01 16.20 -16.03
N SER A 94 -1.67 15.81 -17.25
CA SER A 94 -0.34 16.04 -17.81
C SER A 94 -0.08 17.54 -17.99
N GLN A 95 1.19 17.92 -18.20
CA GLN A 95 1.58 19.32 -18.45
C GLN A 95 0.87 19.93 -19.68
N GLY A 96 0.49 19.11 -20.66
CA GLY A 96 -0.29 19.51 -21.84
C GLY A 96 -1.81 19.58 -21.63
N GLY A 97 -2.30 19.34 -20.40
CA GLY A 97 -3.74 19.39 -20.06
C GLY A 97 -4.54 18.14 -20.43
N ALA A 98 -3.92 17.14 -21.02
CA ALA A 98 -4.54 15.83 -21.26
C ALA A 98 -4.72 15.07 -19.95
N ASP A 99 -5.80 14.28 -19.85
CA ASP A 99 -6.05 13.40 -18.72
C ASP A 99 -4.89 12.42 -18.55
N TYR A 100 -4.44 12.28 -17.30
CA TYR A 100 -3.40 11.36 -16.88
C TYR A 100 -4.01 10.36 -15.92
N GLN A 101 -3.95 9.09 -16.28
CA GLN A 101 -4.34 8.00 -15.39
C GLN A 101 -3.28 6.92 -15.44
N LYS A 102 -2.82 6.49 -14.27
CA LYS A 102 -1.93 5.34 -14.13
C LYS A 102 -2.37 4.41 -13.03
N MET A 103 -2.10 3.14 -13.23
CA MET A 103 -2.42 2.11 -12.29
C MET A 103 -1.27 1.11 -12.28
N GLU A 104 -0.71 0.85 -11.11
CA GLU A 104 0.38 -0.11 -10.94
C GLU A 104 0.08 -1.05 -9.77
N ARG A 105 0.51 -2.31 -9.92
CA ARG A 105 0.36 -3.36 -8.90
C ARG A 105 1.72 -3.69 -8.31
N PHE A 106 1.77 -3.73 -6.99
CA PHE A 106 2.96 -4.10 -6.21
C PHE A 106 2.63 -5.21 -5.24
N LYS A 107 3.62 -6.03 -4.91
CA LYS A 107 3.50 -7.00 -3.83
C LYS A 107 4.11 -6.42 -2.56
N VAL A 108 3.32 -6.43 -1.49
CA VAL A 108 3.76 -6.09 -0.14
C VAL A 108 3.92 -7.38 0.63
N ASN A 109 5.17 -7.74 0.96
CA ASN A 109 5.42 -8.87 1.84
C ASN A 109 5.42 -8.40 3.29
N LYS A 110 4.43 -8.87 4.07
CA LYS A 110 4.26 -8.53 5.48
C LYS A 110 4.87 -9.61 6.36
N ASP A 111 5.95 -9.24 7.04
CA ASP A 111 6.56 -10.04 8.10
C ASP A 111 5.85 -9.83 9.46
N VAL A 112 6.43 -10.38 10.53
CA VAL A 112 5.92 -10.25 11.91
C VAL A 112 6.02 -8.84 12.51
N GLY A 113 6.69 -7.89 11.84
CA GLY A 113 6.93 -6.51 12.30
C GLY A 113 6.13 -5.44 11.53
N PRO A 114 6.02 -4.19 12.04
CA PRO A 114 5.36 -3.12 11.30
C PRO A 114 6.03 -2.90 9.94
N LYS A 115 5.23 -2.60 8.92
CA LYS A 115 5.70 -2.45 7.54
C LYS A 115 5.46 -1.04 7.04
N ILE A 116 6.48 -0.42 6.46
CA ILE A 116 6.37 0.89 5.83
C ILE A 116 6.54 0.71 4.33
N VAL A 117 5.60 1.26 3.59
CA VAL A 117 5.62 1.27 2.14
C VAL A 117 5.59 2.70 1.67
N GLU A 118 6.50 3.06 0.77
CA GLU A 118 6.50 4.36 0.11
C GLU A 118 6.22 4.18 -1.38
N VAL A 119 5.25 4.93 -1.87
CA VAL A 119 4.85 5.01 -3.27
C VAL A 119 5.31 6.37 -3.79
N SER A 120 6.29 6.36 -4.67
CA SER A 120 6.83 7.56 -5.30
C SER A 120 6.24 7.72 -6.70
N LEU A 121 5.61 8.86 -6.94
CA LEU A 121 4.91 9.19 -8.17
C LEU A 121 5.79 10.05 -9.07
N THR A 122 5.92 9.63 -10.33
CA THR A 122 6.54 10.40 -11.41
C THR A 122 5.56 10.52 -12.58
N ALA A 123 5.82 11.41 -13.54
CA ALA A 123 5.03 11.51 -14.76
C ALA A 123 5.08 10.22 -15.59
N GLU A 124 6.12 9.41 -15.44
CA GLU A 124 6.38 8.22 -16.25
C GLU A 124 6.11 6.89 -15.53
N SER A 125 6.20 6.84 -14.20
CA SER A 125 6.09 5.60 -13.45
C SER A 125 5.62 5.80 -12.00
N ILE A 126 5.10 4.73 -11.41
CA ILE A 126 4.87 4.62 -9.97
C ILE A 126 5.96 3.70 -9.45
N THR A 127 6.80 4.20 -8.55
CA THR A 127 7.88 3.42 -7.94
C THR A 127 7.47 3.02 -6.53
N PHE A 128 7.65 1.75 -6.21
CA PHE A 128 7.41 1.20 -4.88
C PHE A 128 8.74 0.99 -4.15
N LYS A 129 8.81 1.50 -2.92
CA LYS A 129 9.95 1.30 -2.02
C LYS A 129 9.46 0.63 -0.74
N ASP A 130 10.03 -0.53 -0.47
CA ASP A 130 9.89 -1.25 0.79
C ASP A 130 10.94 -0.70 1.77
N ARG A 131 10.52 -0.29 2.97
CA ARG A 131 11.36 0.39 3.98
C ARG A 131 11.32 -0.33 5.31
#